data_AF-A0A4Q0QG28-F1
#
_entry.id   AF-A0A4Q0QG28-F1
#
_cell.length_a   1.000
_cell.length_b   1.000
_cell.length_c   1.000
_cell.angle_alpha   90.00
_cell.angle_beta   90.00
_cell.angle_gamma   90.00
#
_symmetry.space_group_name_H-M   'P 1'
#
loop_
_entity.id
_entity.type
_entity.pdbx_description
1 polymer ?
#
loop_
_entity_poly.entity_id
_entity_poly.type
_entity_poly.pdbx_seq_one_letter_code
_entity_poly.pdbx_strand_id
1 'polypeptide(L)'
;MKIHAHPESHVVELDDGSQWQIFPGDLATTLSWKPETDLHLEPSRDRVSSHVLVNAADRTRVRVIAAGESWPDGEVKNVLKGG
;
A
#
# COMPACT_ATOMS: atom_id res chain seq x y z
N MET A 1 1.50 7.88 -11.02
CA MET A 1 2.85 7.66 -10.41
C MET A 1 3.26 6.24 -10.73
N LYS A 2 4.54 5.93 -10.77
CA LYS A 2 5.02 4.55 -11.05
C LYS A 2 5.86 4.01 -9.91
N ILE A 3 6.04 2.70 -9.88
CA ILE A 3 6.93 2.05 -8.92
C ILE A 3 8.36 2.30 -9.36
N HIS A 4 9.13 2.96 -8.49
CA HIS A 4 10.57 3.14 -8.66
C HIS A 4 11.33 1.91 -8.18
N ALA A 5 11.05 1.47 -6.94
CA ALA A 5 11.73 0.35 -6.31
C ALA A 5 10.89 -0.31 -5.21
N HIS A 6 11.30 -1.52 -4.82
CA HIS A 6 10.83 -2.21 -3.62
C HIS A 6 12.01 -2.41 -2.68
N PRO A 7 12.32 -1.43 -1.80
CA PRO A 7 13.43 -1.58 -0.85
C PRO A 7 13.21 -2.74 0.11
N GLU A 8 11.95 -3.05 0.42
CA GLU A 8 11.53 -4.20 1.23
C GLU A 8 10.28 -4.83 0.61
N SER A 9 10.00 -6.11 0.88
CA SER A 9 8.83 -6.80 0.33
C SER A 9 7.48 -6.17 0.70
N HIS A 10 7.47 -5.31 1.72
CA HIS A 10 6.30 -4.62 2.24
C HIS A 10 6.39 -3.09 2.12
N VAL A 11 7.39 -2.57 1.40
CA VAL A 11 7.57 -1.14 1.15
C VAL A 11 7.69 -0.91 -0.36
N VAL A 12 7.00 0.10 -0.87
CA VAL A 12 7.10 0.55 -2.26
C VAL A 12 7.59 1.99 -2.31
N GLU A 13 8.58 2.24 -3.15
CA GLU A 13 9.05 3.58 -3.48
C GLU A 13 8.45 3.99 -4.82
N LEU A 14 7.86 5.18 -4.87
CA LEU A 14 7.27 5.76 -6.08
C LEU A 14 8.27 6.67 -6.79
N ASP A 15 7.98 7.00 -8.05
CA ASP A 15 8.87 7.82 -8.90
C ASP A 15 9.12 9.25 -8.37
N ASP A 16 8.23 9.78 -7.53
CA ASP A 16 8.39 11.06 -6.86
C ASP A 16 9.28 10.98 -5.60
N GLY A 17 9.77 9.79 -5.24
CA GLY A 17 10.61 9.53 -4.07
C GLY A 17 9.83 9.21 -2.79
N SER A 18 8.50 9.25 -2.82
CA SER A 18 7.67 8.87 -1.69
C SER A 18 7.75 7.36 -1.42
N GLN A 19 7.84 6.98 -0.14
CA GLN A 19 7.88 5.59 0.30
C GLN A 19 6.66 5.23 1.14
N TRP A 20 6.07 4.08 0.82
CA TRP A 20 4.80 3.64 1.40
C TRP A 20 4.89 2.21 1.88
N GLN A 21 4.48 1.98 3.13
CA GLN A 21 4.37 0.65 3.69
C GLN A 21 3.01 0.04 3.33
N ILE A 22 3.04 -1.17 2.79
CA ILE A 22 1.87 -1.92 2.34
C ILE A 22 1.21 -2.62 3.52
N PHE A 23 -0.12 -2.56 3.58
CA PHE A 23 -0.89 -3.27 4.59
C PHE A 23 -0.66 -4.78 4.45
N PRO A 24 -0.37 -5.51 5.55
CA PRO A 24 -0.03 -6.93 5.47
C PRO A 24 -1.05 -7.81 4.73
N GLY A 25 -2.34 -7.50 4.85
CA GLY A 25 -3.41 -8.22 4.16
C GLY A 25 -3.48 -7.99 2.64
N ASP A 26 -2.84 -6.91 2.15
CA ASP A 26 -2.87 -6.52 0.73
C ASP A 26 -1.56 -6.85 0.00
N LEU A 27 -0.56 -7.42 0.68
CA LEU A 27 0.75 -7.78 0.10
C LEU A 27 0.63 -8.71 -1.11
N ALA A 28 -0.32 -9.65 -1.09
CA ALA A 28 -0.54 -10.55 -2.21
C ALA A 28 -0.98 -9.81 -3.49
N THR A 29 -1.73 -8.70 -3.33
CA THR A 29 -2.18 -7.86 -4.46
C THR A 29 -1.01 -7.16 -5.13
N THR A 30 -0.03 -6.69 -4.34
CA THR A 30 1.15 -5.98 -4.88
C THR A 30 2.08 -6.89 -5.67
N LEU A 31 2.01 -8.22 -5.51
CA LEU A 31 2.80 -9.16 -6.32
C LEU A 31 2.43 -9.15 -7.81
N SER A 32 1.23 -8.68 -8.15
CA SER A 32 0.80 -8.57 -9.55
C SER A 32 1.23 -7.24 -10.20
N TRP A 33 1.77 -6.31 -9.40
CA TRP A 33 2.19 -5.00 -9.90
C TRP A 33 3.57 -5.08 -10.53
N LYS A 34 3.71 -4.48 -11.70
CA LYS A 34 4.97 -4.32 -12.42
C LYS A 34 5.54 -2.91 -12.21
N PRO A 35 6.83 -2.68 -12.42
CA PRO A 35 7.43 -1.33 -12.37
C PRO A 35 6.71 -0.29 -13.26
N GLU A 36 6.17 -0.73 -14.39
CA GLU A 36 5.41 0.09 -15.34
C GLU A 36 3.97 0.42 -14.92
N THR A 37 3.49 -0.17 -13.82
CA THR A 37 2.12 0.03 -13.31
C THR A 37 1.92 1.48 -12.92
N ASP A 38 0.87 2.09 -13.46
CA ASP A 38 0.47 3.42 -13.05
C ASP A 38 -0.41 3.34 -11.79
N LEU A 39 0.06 3.99 -10.74
CA LEU A 39 -0.54 4.06 -9.42
C LEU A 39 -1.02 5.48 -9.14
N HIS A 40 -2.18 5.58 -8.50
CA HIS A 40 -2.70 6.80 -7.91
C HIS A 40 -2.73 6.66 -6.40
N LEU A 41 -2.26 7.69 -5.70
CA LEU A 41 -2.39 7.78 -4.25
C LEU A 41 -3.67 8.54 -3.90
N GLU A 42 -4.53 7.92 -3.10
CA GLU A 42 -5.76 8.53 -2.57
C GLU A 42 -5.69 8.57 -1.03
N PRO A 43 -6.18 9.64 -0.37
CA PRO A 43 -6.30 9.64 1.08
C PRO A 43 -7.34 8.60 1.52
N SER A 44 -6.98 7.81 2.53
CA SER A 44 -7.89 6.82 3.10
C SER A 44 -8.82 7.49 4.10
N ARG A 45 -10.07 7.02 4.16
CA ARG A 45 -11.02 7.39 5.23
C ARG A 45 -11.09 6.34 6.34
N ASP A 46 -10.33 5.27 6.17
CA ASP A 46 -10.26 4.18 7.12
C ASP A 46 -9.37 4.58 8.31
N ARG A 47 -9.58 3.95 9.48
CA ARG A 47 -8.78 4.24 10.68
C ARG A 47 -7.42 3.53 10.69
N VAL A 48 -7.27 2.49 9.89
CA VAL A 48 -6.07 1.64 9.88
C VAL A 48 -5.01 2.16 8.92
N SER A 49 -5.44 2.75 7.80
CA SER A 49 -4.55 3.23 6.73
C SER A 49 -4.65 4.73 6.56
N SER A 50 -3.53 5.37 6.24
CA SER A 50 -3.48 6.80 5.94
C SER A 50 -3.88 7.07 4.48
N HIS A 51 -3.44 6.19 3.57
CA HIS A 51 -3.66 6.33 2.13
C HIS A 51 -3.97 4.97 1.48
N VAL A 52 -4.39 5.03 0.21
CA VAL A 52 -4.63 3.87 -0.64
C VAL A 52 -3.92 4.11 -1.97
N LEU A 53 -3.11 3.13 -2.38
CA LEU A 53 -2.57 3.06 -3.74
C LEU A 53 -3.56 2.34 -4.63
N VAL A 54 -3.91 2.96 -5.76
CA VAL A 54 -4.86 2.44 -6.74
C VAL A 54 -4.18 2.23 -8.07
N ASN A 55 -4.18 1.00 -8.55
CA ASN A 55 -3.70 0.68 -9.88
C ASN A 55 -4.69 1.20 -10.93
N ALA A 56 -4.22 2.05 -11.83
CA ALA A 56 -5.05 2.68 -12.85
C ALA A 56 -5.58 1.68 -13.90
N ALA A 57 -4.84 0.60 -14.15
CA ALA A 57 -5.15 -0.38 -15.20
C ALA A 57 -6.29 -1.33 -14.79
N ASP A 58 -6.24 -1.87 -13.57
CA ASP A 58 -7.18 -2.89 -13.09
C ASP A 58 -8.03 -2.44 -11.89
N ARG A 59 -7.80 -1.23 -11.38
CA ARG A 59 -8.51 -0.63 -10.24
C ARG A 59 -8.32 -1.39 -8.92
N THR A 60 -7.32 -2.27 -8.81
CA THR A 60 -6.92 -2.86 -7.53
C THR A 60 -6.46 -1.76 -6.58
N ARG A 61 -6.76 -1.97 -5.29
CA ARG A 61 -6.54 -1.00 -4.23
C ARG A 61 -5.75 -1.65 -3.11
N VAL A 62 -4.71 -0.98 -2.64
CA VAL A 62 -3.83 -1.45 -1.57
C VAL A 62 -3.72 -0.37 -0.52
N ARG A 63 -3.99 -0.72 0.72
CA ARG A 63 -3.89 0.19 1.86
C ARG A 63 -2.42 0.43 2.21
N VAL A 64 -2.08 1.69 2.50
CA VAL A 64 -0.71 2.08 2.86
C VAL A 64 -0.65 3.11 3.98
N ILE A 65 0.51 3.16 4.64
CA ILE A 65 0.95 4.23 5.56
C ILE A 65 2.33 4.73 5.12
N ALA A 66 2.77 5.90 5.60
CA ALA A 66 4.11 6.38 5.23
C ALA A 66 5.18 5.41 5.76
N ALA A 67 6.26 5.21 4.99
CA ALA A 67 7.35 4.37 5.45
C ALA A 67 7.93 4.90 6.77
N GLY A 68 8.12 4.01 7.74
CA GLY A 68 8.57 4.35 9.10
C GLY A 68 7.43 4.64 10.10
N GLU A 69 6.18 4.74 9.64
CA GLU A 69 5.03 4.69 10.55
C GLU A 69 4.71 3.25 10.98
N SER A 70 4.12 3.10 12.16
CA SER A 70 3.66 1.80 12.65
C SER A 70 2.16 1.65 12.44
N TRP A 71 1.76 0.46 11.98
CA TRP A 71 0.35 0.14 11.87
C TRP A 71 -0.31 0.10 13.25
N PRO A 72 -1.57 0.53 13.39
CA PRO A 72 -2.29 0.40 14.64
C PRO A 72 -2.60 -1.07 14.94
N ASP A 73 -1.76 -1.72 15.75
CA ASP A 73 -1.79 -3.18 16.03
C ASP A 73 -3.18 -3.71 16.40
N GLY A 74 -3.93 -2.94 17.18
CA GLY A 74 -5.27 -3.30 17.63
C GLY A 74 -6.27 -3.39 16.50
N GLU A 75 -6.20 -2.48 15.52
CA GLU A 75 -7.14 -2.49 14.39
C GLU A 75 -6.69 -3.45 13.29
N VAL A 76 -5.37 -3.57 13.04
CA VAL A 76 -4.81 -4.55 12.11
C VAL A 76 -5.23 -5.97 12.52
N LYS A 77 -5.10 -6.32 13.81
CA LYS A 77 -5.50 -7.65 14.31
C LYS A 77 -7.00 -7.90 14.16
N ASN A 78 -7.83 -6.88 14.33
CA ASN A 78 -9.28 -7.02 14.13
C ASN A 78 -9.61 -7.25 12.64
N VAL A 79 -8.97 -6.49 11.75
CA VAL A 79 -9.16 -6.61 10.28
C VAL A 79 -8.68 -7.97 9.77
N LEU A 80 -7.52 -8.45 10.22
CA LEU A 80 -6.95 -9.72 9.76
C LEU A 80 -7.67 -10.96 10.34
N LYS A 81 -8.37 -10.83 11.48
CA LYS A 81 -9.16 -11.93 12.07
C LYS A 81 -10.54 -12.12 11.43
N GLY A 82 -11.03 -11.11 10.71
CA GLY A 82 -12.36 -11.14 10.08
C GLY A 82 -12.36 -11.61 8.62
N GLY A 83 -11.19 -11.94 8.06
CA GLY A 83 -11.01 -12.39 6.67
C GLY A 83 -11.03 -13.90 6.49
#